data_AF-A0A2N7X9N5-F1
#
_entry.id   AF-A0A2N7X9N5-F1
#
_cell.length_a   1.000
_cell.length_b   1.000
_cell.length_c   1.000
_cell.angle_alpha   90.00
_cell.angle_beta   90.00
_cell.angle_gamma   90.00
#
_symmetry.space_group_name_H-M   'P 1'
#
loop_
_entity.id
_entity.type
_entity.pdbx_description
1 polymer ?
#
loop_
_entity_poly.entity_id
_entity_poly.type
_entity_poly.pdbx_seq_one_letter_code
_entity_poly.pdbx_strand_id
1 'polypeptide(L)'
;MGVVDSLLVPGSGVFGLLDDLVKRIWKDPAQQDAVRLQLLDMQQKGELAEFDGQLKVQLAQLQIDDDEAKNPRIFIAGARAFIEWVCGTGLAYQIVARPFLMWASAGWWHVPAPPTLDMGTLITLLGMLLGSGTLHLANKVLTK
;
A
#
# COMPACT_ATOMS: atom_id res chain seq x y z
N MET A 1 40.55 6.77 5.64
CA MET A 1 39.15 6.35 5.78
C MET A 1 38.50 6.47 4.41
N GLY A 2 38.41 5.40 3.61
CA GLY A 2 37.96 5.55 2.21
C GLY A 2 37.80 4.27 1.39
N VAL A 3 38.29 3.13 1.88
CA VAL A 3 38.14 1.82 1.21
C VAL A 3 37.01 0.98 1.83
N VAL A 4 36.61 1.28 3.07
CA VAL A 4 35.56 0.55 3.79
C VAL A 4 34.18 1.18 3.59
N ASP A 5 34.10 2.52 3.51
CA ASP A 5 32.83 3.23 3.24
C ASP A 5 32.32 3.02 1.80
N SER A 6 33.23 2.76 0.85
CA SER A 6 32.89 2.52 -0.56
C SER A 6 32.34 1.10 -0.80
N LEU A 7 32.50 0.17 0.14
CA LEU A 7 31.97 -1.20 0.07
C LEU A 7 30.55 -1.34 0.69
N LEU A 8 30.12 -0.36 1.49
CA LEU A 8 28.84 -0.40 2.21
C LEU A 8 27.73 0.43 1.57
N VAL A 9 28.01 1.18 0.50
CA VAL A 9 26.99 1.84 -0.33
C VAL A 9 26.56 0.87 -1.43
N PRO A 10 25.29 0.42 -1.46
CA PRO A 10 24.80 -0.45 -2.50
C PRO A 10 24.71 0.35 -3.80
N GLY A 11 25.71 0.21 -4.67
CA GLY A 11 25.66 0.72 -6.04
C GLY A 11 26.75 1.69 -6.49
N SER A 12 27.73 2.08 -5.65
CA SER A 12 28.82 2.97 -6.11
C SER A 12 30.22 2.34 -6.13
N GLY A 13 30.52 1.44 -5.19
CA GLY A 13 31.84 0.77 -5.12
C GLY A 13 32.11 -0.24 -6.23
N VAL A 14 31.09 -0.99 -6.64
CA VAL A 14 31.21 -2.00 -7.72
C VAL A 14 31.26 -1.31 -9.08
N PHE A 15 30.47 -0.26 -9.29
CA PHE A 15 30.43 0.48 -10.56
C PHE A 15 31.75 1.19 -10.87
N GLY A 16 32.43 1.79 -9.87
CA GLY A 16 33.73 2.43 -10.10
C GLY A 16 34.84 1.44 -10.50
N LEU A 17 34.86 0.27 -9.86
CA LEU A 17 35.81 -0.80 -10.20
C LEU A 17 35.49 -1.44 -11.55
N LEU A 18 34.20 -1.56 -11.89
CA LEU A 18 33.76 -2.07 -13.19
C LEU A 18 34.11 -1.07 -14.31
N ASP A 19 33.94 0.23 -14.08
CA ASP A 19 34.15 1.28 -15.10
C ASP A 19 35.64 1.45 -15.44
N ASP A 20 36.53 1.33 -14.46
CA ASP A 20 37.99 1.31 -14.68
C ASP A 20 38.47 0.01 -15.34
N LEU A 21 37.87 -1.14 -15.00
CA LEU A 21 38.16 -2.41 -15.68
C LEU A 21 37.66 -2.42 -17.12
N VAL A 22 36.47 -1.87 -17.39
CA VAL A 22 35.87 -1.75 -18.72
C VAL A 22 36.68 -0.81 -19.60
N LYS A 23 37.11 0.35 -19.08
CA LYS A 23 37.99 1.29 -19.83
C LYS A 23 39.36 0.70 -20.16
N ARG A 24 39.87 -0.21 -19.33
CA ARG A 24 41.17 -0.86 -19.55
C ARG A 24 41.09 -2.07 -20.48
N ILE A 25 39.95 -2.76 -20.51
CA ILE A 25 39.70 -3.94 -21.37
C ILE A 25 39.14 -3.55 -22.74
N TRP A 26 38.41 -2.43 -22.85
CA TRP A 26 37.71 -2.05 -24.09
C TRP A 26 37.84 -0.55 -24.38
N LYS A 27 38.62 -0.23 -25.42
CA LYS A 27 39.00 1.14 -25.82
C LYS A 27 38.12 1.73 -26.94
N ASP A 28 37.06 1.04 -27.39
CA ASP A 28 36.23 1.43 -28.54
C ASP A 28 34.81 1.93 -28.12
N PRO A 29 34.44 3.20 -28.38
CA PRO A 29 33.23 3.84 -27.86
C PRO A 29 31.91 3.34 -28.46
N ALA A 30 31.90 2.80 -29.69
CA ALA A 30 30.68 2.32 -30.36
C ALA A 30 30.07 1.05 -29.71
N GLN A 31 30.91 0.33 -28.99
CA GLN A 31 30.59 -0.96 -28.39
C GLN A 31 30.05 -0.79 -26.95
N GLN A 32 30.36 0.34 -26.30
CA GLN A 32 29.81 0.70 -24.99
C GLN A 32 28.31 1.05 -25.04
N ASP A 33 27.87 1.73 -26.10
CA ASP A 33 26.46 2.11 -26.24
C ASP A 33 25.55 0.91 -26.54
N ALA A 34 26.05 -0.08 -27.30
CA ALA A 34 25.35 -1.35 -27.51
C ALA A 34 25.18 -2.15 -26.22
N VAL A 35 26.20 -2.16 -25.34
CA VAL A 35 26.13 -2.81 -24.03
C VAL A 35 25.20 -2.05 -23.08
N ARG A 36 25.20 -0.70 -23.09
CA ARG A 36 24.27 0.13 -22.31
C ARG A 36 22.81 -0.10 -22.69
N LEU A 37 22.52 -0.21 -23.99
CA LEU A 37 21.18 -0.55 -24.49
C LEU A 37 20.75 -1.93 -24.03
N GLN A 38 21.64 -2.92 -24.08
CA GLN A 38 21.35 -4.27 -23.60
C GLN A 38 21.15 -4.32 -22.08
N LEU A 39 21.88 -3.50 -21.31
CA LEU A 39 21.70 -3.36 -19.87
C LEU A 39 20.37 -2.69 -19.50
N LEU A 40 19.95 -1.64 -20.22
CA LEU A 40 18.65 -1.00 -20.01
C LEU A 40 17.49 -1.95 -20.32
N ASP A 41 17.59 -2.74 -21.41
CA ASP A 41 16.60 -3.75 -21.77
C ASP A 41 16.53 -4.88 -20.72
N MET A 42 17.67 -5.32 -20.20
CA MET A 42 17.71 -6.29 -19.09
C MET A 42 17.14 -5.71 -17.78
N GLN A 43 17.39 -4.43 -17.47
CA GLN A 43 16.82 -3.74 -16.30
C GLN A 43 15.30 -3.62 -16.40
N GLN A 44 14.78 -3.19 -17.55
CA GLN A 44 13.34 -3.10 -17.79
C GLN A 44 12.66 -4.48 -17.65
N LYS A 45 13.28 -5.55 -18.17
CA LYS A 45 12.75 -6.91 -18.03
C LYS A 45 12.77 -7.40 -16.59
N GLY A 46 13.77 -7.03 -15.80
CA GLY A 46 13.82 -7.34 -14.37
C GLY A 46 12.70 -6.68 -13.59
N GLU A 47 12.51 -5.37 -13.80
CA GLU A 47 11.46 -4.59 -13.14
C GLU A 47 10.05 -5.08 -13.52
N LEU A 48 9.83 -5.40 -14.81
CA LEU A 48 8.56 -5.96 -15.29
C LEU A 48 8.25 -7.34 -14.68
N ALA A 49 9.26 -8.19 -14.50
CA ALA A 49 9.08 -9.51 -13.90
C ALA A 49 8.69 -9.40 -12.41
N GLU A 50 9.25 -8.43 -11.68
CA GLU A 50 8.87 -8.14 -10.30
C GLU A 50 7.42 -7.63 -10.21
N PHE A 51 7.04 -6.70 -11.08
CA PHE A 51 5.66 -6.21 -11.14
C PHE A 51 4.66 -7.30 -11.50
N ASP A 52 4.96 -8.16 -12.48
CA ASP A 52 4.08 -9.26 -12.88
C ASP A 52 3.90 -10.30 -11.76
N GLY A 53 4.96 -10.54 -10.96
CA GLY A 53 4.87 -11.35 -9.74
C GLY A 53 3.92 -10.76 -8.70
N GLN A 54 4.02 -9.45 -8.44
CA GLN A 54 3.13 -8.76 -7.50
C GLN A 54 1.68 -8.73 -7.98
N LEU A 55 1.45 -8.49 -9.27
CA LEU A 55 0.12 -8.48 -9.88
C LEU A 55 -0.56 -9.85 -9.74
N LYS A 56 0.16 -10.96 -9.98
CA LYS A 56 -0.41 -12.31 -9.81
C LYS A 56 -0.84 -12.59 -8.38
N VAL A 57 -0.06 -12.16 -7.40
CA VAL A 57 -0.42 -12.32 -5.97
C VAL A 57 -1.65 -11.49 -5.63
N GLN A 58 -1.71 -10.24 -6.07
CA GLN A 58 -2.88 -9.37 -5.82
C GLN A 58 -4.13 -9.91 -6.52
N LEU A 59 -4.02 -10.37 -7.76
CA LEU A 59 -5.14 -10.98 -8.49
C LEU A 59 -5.63 -12.26 -7.83
N ALA A 60 -4.72 -13.09 -7.29
CA ALA A 60 -5.12 -14.28 -6.54
C ALA A 60 -5.89 -13.92 -5.25
N GLN A 61 -5.47 -12.87 -4.54
CA GLN A 61 -6.21 -12.38 -3.37
C GLN A 61 -7.57 -11.81 -3.75
N LEU A 62 -7.65 -11.02 -4.84
CA LEU A 62 -8.92 -10.48 -5.33
C LEU A 62 -9.90 -11.58 -5.77
N GLN A 63 -9.42 -12.67 -6.37
CA GLN A 63 -10.26 -13.81 -6.73
C GLN A 63 -10.83 -14.52 -5.50
N ILE A 64 -10.01 -14.70 -4.45
CA ILE A 64 -10.47 -15.26 -3.18
C ILE A 64 -11.51 -14.33 -2.55
N ASP A 65 -11.23 -13.03 -2.51
CA ASP A 65 -12.14 -12.02 -1.97
C ASP A 65 -13.46 -11.95 -2.76
N ASP A 66 -13.42 -12.06 -4.10
CA ASP A 66 -14.60 -12.08 -4.97
C ASP A 66 -15.45 -13.33 -4.76
N ASP A 67 -14.82 -14.49 -4.59
CA ASP A 67 -15.52 -15.75 -4.34
C ASP A 67 -16.10 -15.78 -2.91
N GLU A 68 -15.43 -15.17 -1.94
CA GLU A 68 -15.96 -14.94 -0.59
C GLU A 68 -17.10 -13.92 -0.60
N ALA A 69 -17.02 -12.84 -1.39
CA ALA A 69 -18.04 -11.80 -1.50
C ALA A 69 -19.31 -12.26 -2.24
N LYS A 70 -19.18 -13.17 -3.22
CA LYS A 70 -20.34 -13.76 -3.92
C LYS A 70 -21.17 -14.69 -3.03
N ASN A 71 -20.63 -15.15 -1.91
CA ASN A 71 -21.38 -16.01 -1.02
C ASN A 71 -22.48 -15.20 -0.29
N PRO A 72 -23.77 -15.53 -0.49
CA PRO A 72 -24.89 -14.75 0.06
C PRO A 72 -25.05 -14.87 1.58
N ARG A 73 -24.15 -15.59 2.27
CA ARG A 73 -24.21 -15.79 3.72
C ARG A 73 -23.34 -14.76 4.43
N ILE A 74 -23.99 -13.80 5.08
CA ILE A 74 -23.41 -12.80 6.01
C ILE A 74 -22.45 -13.37 7.07
N PHE A 75 -22.53 -14.67 7.39
CA PHE A 75 -21.68 -15.34 8.38
C PHE A 75 -20.43 -16.00 7.77
N ILE A 76 -20.28 -16.02 6.45
CA ILE A 76 -19.12 -16.59 5.72
C ILE A 76 -18.37 -15.51 4.92
N ALA A 77 -18.86 -14.27 4.87
CA ALA A 77 -18.35 -13.16 4.07
C ALA A 77 -16.93 -12.63 4.47
N GLY A 78 -16.13 -13.44 5.15
CA GLY A 78 -14.76 -13.09 5.53
C GLY A 78 -14.66 -12.11 6.70
N ALA A 79 -13.46 -12.04 7.29
CA ALA A 79 -13.16 -11.08 8.35
C ALA A 79 -13.27 -9.61 7.87
N ARG A 80 -13.08 -9.39 6.56
CA ARG A 80 -13.14 -8.08 5.90
C ARG A 80 -14.56 -7.48 5.97
N ALA A 81 -15.58 -8.22 5.53
CA ALA A 81 -16.96 -7.73 5.59
C ALA A 81 -17.40 -7.47 7.03
N PHE A 82 -17.02 -8.32 7.99
CA PHE A 82 -17.37 -8.11 9.40
C PHE A 82 -16.82 -6.78 9.96
N ILE A 83 -15.56 -6.47 9.68
CA ILE A 83 -14.93 -5.21 10.13
C ILE A 83 -15.61 -4.01 9.43
N GLU A 84 -15.94 -4.13 8.14
CA GLU A 84 -16.68 -3.11 7.39
C GLU A 84 -18.09 -2.88 7.96
N TRP A 85 -18.81 -3.94 8.37
CA TRP A 85 -20.11 -3.82 9.02
C TRP A 85 -20.01 -3.12 10.36
N VAL A 86 -19.03 -3.46 11.20
CA VAL A 86 -18.83 -2.79 12.50
C VAL A 86 -18.47 -1.32 12.31
N CYS A 87 -17.58 -1.00 11.37
CA CYS A 87 -17.17 0.38 11.10
C CYS A 87 -18.30 1.20 10.44
N GLY A 88 -19.00 0.61 9.47
CA GLY A 88 -20.12 1.22 8.76
C GLY A 88 -21.34 1.46 9.65
N THR A 89 -21.67 0.52 10.53
CA THR A 89 -22.75 0.70 11.53
C THR A 89 -22.40 1.77 12.56
N GLY A 90 -21.14 1.87 12.98
CA GLY A 90 -20.64 2.97 13.82
C GLY A 90 -20.82 4.34 13.15
N LEU A 91 -20.48 4.45 11.86
CA LEU A 91 -20.66 5.69 11.11
C LEU A 91 -22.15 6.03 10.92
N ALA A 92 -22.98 5.03 10.62
CA ALA A 92 -24.43 5.19 10.50
C ALA A 92 -25.06 5.65 11.82
N TYR A 93 -24.64 5.09 12.96
CA TYR A 93 -25.07 5.58 14.27
C TYR A 93 -24.70 7.04 14.45
N GLN A 94 -23.48 7.42 14.10
CA GLN A 94 -22.96 8.74 14.43
C GLN A 94 -23.49 9.86 13.52
N ILE A 95 -23.70 9.58 12.23
CA ILE A 95 -24.22 10.56 11.24
C ILE A 95 -25.76 10.57 11.20
N VAL A 96 -26.40 9.40 11.35
CA VAL A 96 -27.85 9.27 11.15
C VAL A 96 -28.56 9.09 12.48
N ALA A 97 -28.27 8.03 13.24
CA ALA A 97 -29.06 7.73 14.44
C ALA A 97 -28.91 8.81 15.54
N ARG A 98 -27.70 9.32 15.75
CA ARG A 98 -27.38 10.28 16.80
C ARG A 98 -28.12 11.62 16.68
N PRO A 99 -28.20 12.30 15.52
CA PRO A 99 -29.00 13.53 15.41
C PRO A 99 -30.51 13.27 15.60
N PHE A 100 -31.03 12.13 15.13
CA PHE A 100 -32.42 11.76 15.39
C PHE A 100 -32.69 11.48 16.88
N LEU A 101 -31.77 10.78 17.55
CA LEU A 101 -31.83 10.54 19.00
C LEU A 101 -31.71 11.84 19.80
N MET A 102 -30.89 12.80 19.35
CA MET A 102 -30.73 14.11 19.98
C MET A 102 -31.99 14.97 19.83
N TRP A 103 -32.64 14.92 18.65
CA TRP A 103 -33.94 15.57 18.45
C TRP A 103 -35.02 14.94 19.33
N ALA A 104 -35.08 13.61 19.40
CA ALA A 104 -36.02 12.88 20.24
C ALA A 104 -35.78 13.10 21.75
N SER A 105 -34.51 13.22 22.18
CA SER A 105 -34.17 13.47 23.59
C SER A 105 -34.56 14.87 24.04
N ALA A 106 -34.42 15.87 23.15
CA ALA A 106 -34.80 17.26 23.42
C ALA A 106 -36.33 17.48 23.33
N GLY A 107 -37.03 16.74 22.47
CA GLY A 107 -38.46 16.93 22.22
C GLY A 107 -39.39 16.13 23.14
N TRP A 108 -39.07 14.86 23.42
CA TRP A 108 -40.02 13.95 24.08
C TRP A 108 -39.56 13.40 25.42
N TRP A 109 -38.30 12.95 25.52
CA TRP A 109 -37.92 12.00 26.57
C TRP A 109 -37.08 12.62 27.71
N HIS A 110 -36.61 13.87 27.58
CA HIS A 110 -35.76 14.57 28.57
C HIS A 110 -34.60 13.69 29.09
N VAL A 111 -34.07 12.82 28.23
CA VAL A 111 -32.98 11.91 28.57
C VAL A 111 -31.64 12.54 28.18
N PRO A 112 -30.58 12.27 28.96
CA PRO A 112 -29.23 12.75 28.66
C PRO A 112 -28.82 12.43 27.22
N ALA A 113 -28.09 13.38 26.62
CA ALA A 113 -27.69 13.31 25.22
C ALA A 113 -26.95 11.99 24.91
N PRO A 114 -27.23 11.36 23.76
CA PRO A 114 -26.63 10.08 23.38
C PRO A 114 -25.09 10.18 23.29
N PRO A 115 -24.35 9.14 23.74
CA PRO A 115 -22.90 9.16 23.81
C PRO A 115 -22.29 9.28 22.40
N THR A 116 -21.17 9.99 22.33
CA THR A 116 -20.50 10.31 21.08
C THR A 116 -19.41 9.28 20.79
N LEU A 117 -19.47 8.60 19.65
CA LEU A 117 -18.30 7.87 19.14
C LEU A 117 -17.21 8.83 18.67
N ASP A 118 -15.95 8.44 18.88
CA ASP A 118 -14.80 9.19 18.38
C ASP A 118 -14.67 9.01 16.86
N MET A 119 -15.02 10.07 16.13
CA MET A 119 -14.96 10.11 14.67
C MET A 119 -13.53 10.02 14.14
N GLY A 120 -12.53 10.48 14.91
CA GLY A 120 -11.13 10.43 14.49
C GLY A 120 -10.67 8.99 14.33
N THR A 121 -10.90 8.17 15.36
CA THR A 121 -10.61 6.73 15.31
C THR A 121 -11.44 6.02 14.23
N LEU A 122 -12.73 6.35 14.10
CA LEU A 122 -13.61 5.68 13.13
C LEU A 122 -13.19 5.93 11.68
N ILE A 123 -12.92 7.18 11.32
CA ILE A 123 -12.46 7.56 9.96
C ILE A 123 -11.07 7.00 9.68
N THR A 124 -10.20 6.95 10.70
CA THR A 124 -8.86 6.35 10.56
C THR A 124 -8.94 4.86 10.31
N LEU A 125 -9.76 4.12 11.06
CA LEU A 125 -9.99 2.68 10.85
C LEU A 125 -10.61 2.41 9.47
N LEU A 126 -11.62 3.19 9.08
CA LEU A 126 -12.27 3.04 7.77
C LEU A 126 -11.31 3.38 6.63
N GLY A 127 -10.50 4.43 6.77
CA GLY A 127 -9.49 4.81 5.78
C GLY A 127 -8.37 3.79 5.64
N MET A 128 -7.94 3.17 6.75
CA MET A 128 -7.00 2.05 6.69
C MET A 128 -7.59 0.84 5.94
N LEU A 129 -8.88 0.55 6.15
CA LEU A 129 -9.58 -0.57 5.52
C LEU A 129 -9.90 -0.36 4.04
N LEU A 130 -10.20 0.89 3.64
CA LEU A 130 -10.41 1.28 2.24
C LEU A 130 -9.12 1.43 1.43
N GLY A 131 -7.96 1.16 2.03
CA GLY A 131 -6.66 1.27 1.36
C GLY A 131 -6.16 2.71 1.18
N SER A 132 -6.86 3.72 1.71
CA SER A 132 -6.32 5.08 1.77
C SER A 132 -5.24 5.26 2.86
N GLY A 133 -5.14 4.31 3.80
CA GLY A 133 -4.11 4.28 4.84
C GLY A 133 -2.71 3.84 4.38
N THR A 134 -2.57 3.10 3.29
CA THR A 134 -1.27 2.55 2.82
C THR A 134 -0.51 3.47 1.86
N LEU A 135 -1.17 4.49 1.26
CA LEU A 135 -0.49 5.52 0.46
C LEU A 135 0.57 6.31 1.28
N HIS A 136 0.43 6.41 2.61
CA HIS A 136 1.46 7.00 3.49
C HIS A 136 2.60 6.03 3.89
N LEU A 137 2.40 4.70 3.79
CA LEU A 137 3.47 3.71 4.02
C LEU A 137 4.37 3.57 2.79
N ALA A 138 3.80 3.65 1.59
CA ALA A 138 4.56 3.74 0.34
C ALA A 138 5.48 4.99 0.32
N ASN A 139 4.98 6.15 0.77
CA ASN A 139 5.82 7.36 0.84
C ASN A 139 6.95 7.27 1.90
N LYS A 140 6.78 6.42 2.93
CA LYS A 140 7.80 6.17 3.97
C LYS A 140 8.92 5.20 3.55
N VAL A 141 8.69 4.35 2.55
CA VAL A 141 9.72 3.44 2.00
C VAL A 141 10.47 4.11 0.84
N LEU A 142 9.82 5.00 0.09
CA LEU A 142 10.41 5.72 -1.04
C LEU A 142 11.29 6.94 -0.65
N THR A 143 11.38 7.32 0.62
CA THR A 143 12.29 8.37 1.13
C THR A 143 13.41 7.85 2.04
N LYS A 144 13.75 6.56 1.95
CA LYS A 144 14.94 5.99 2.59
C LYS A 144 15.84 5.29 1.59
#